data_AF-A0A7C4T2L0-F1
#
_entry.id   AF-A0A7C4T2L0-F1
#
_cell.length_a   1.000
_cell.length_b   1.000
_cell.length_c   1.000
_cell.angle_alpha   90.00
_cell.angle_beta   90.00
_cell.angle_gamma   90.00
#
_symmetry.space_group_name_H-M   'P 1'
#
loop_
_entity.id
_entity.type
_entity.pdbx_description
1 polymer ?
#
loop_
_entity_poly.entity_id
_entity_poly.type
_entity_poly.pdbx_seq_one_letter_code
_entity_poly.pdbx_strand_id
1 'polypeptide(L)'
;LPEDFFKDTSVVMDAYAQVTAWAMSRSGHYLQNALNEFLDAEEADAFLVAYCLADNANRFVVTQEVSEPNRQNKVKIPDACIALNVSYVNTIEMFRQLGETF
;
A
#
# COMPACT_ATOMS: atom_id res chain seq x y z
N LEU A 1 23.78 11.54 7.60
CA LEU A 1 23.19 10.52 6.69
C LEU A 1 23.83 10.69 5.32
N PRO A 2 23.94 9.64 4.50
CA PRO A 2 24.36 9.77 3.11
C PRO A 2 23.45 10.77 2.36
N GLU A 3 23.98 11.45 1.34
CA GLU A 3 23.24 12.44 0.52
C GLU A 3 21.95 11.83 -0.08
N ASP A 4 22.02 10.55 -0.43
CA ASP A 4 20.94 9.77 -1.05
C ASP A 4 19.97 9.08 -0.07
N PHE A 5 20.04 9.40 1.22
CA PHE A 5 19.23 8.72 2.23
C PHE A 5 17.73 8.99 2.06
N PHE A 6 17.34 10.25 1.78
CA PHE A 6 15.97 10.61 1.46
C PHE A 6 15.79 10.66 -0.04
N LYS A 7 14.87 9.86 -0.57
CA LYS A 7 14.52 9.86 -2.00
C LYS A 7 13.42 10.88 -2.27
N ASP A 8 13.52 11.57 -3.40
CA ASP A 8 12.41 12.41 -3.86
C ASP A 8 11.17 11.53 -4.11
N THR A 9 10.04 12.00 -3.63
CA THR A 9 8.75 11.31 -3.75
C THR A 9 7.68 12.20 -4.36
N SER A 10 8.06 13.33 -4.94
CA SER A 10 7.13 14.24 -5.63
C SER A 10 6.33 13.51 -6.72
N VAL A 11 6.97 12.57 -7.42
CA VAL A 11 6.37 11.71 -8.46
C VAL A 11 5.29 10.75 -7.95
N VAL A 12 5.13 10.59 -6.63
CA VAL A 12 4.17 9.66 -6.01
C VAL A 12 2.78 10.29 -5.85
N MET A 13 2.67 11.62 -5.91
CA MET A 13 1.43 12.33 -5.58
C MET A 13 0.25 11.98 -6.50
N ASP A 14 0.50 11.75 -7.80
CA ASP A 14 -0.54 11.31 -8.74
C ASP A 14 -1.06 9.91 -8.42
N ALA A 15 -0.18 9.01 -7.96
CA ALA A 15 -0.57 7.69 -7.47
C ALA A 15 -1.30 7.77 -6.13
N TYR A 16 -0.90 8.68 -5.25
CA TYR A 16 -1.56 8.90 -3.96
C TYR A 16 -2.99 9.42 -4.13
N ALA A 17 -3.22 10.30 -5.11
CA ALA A 17 -4.55 10.74 -5.50
C ALA A 17 -5.44 9.56 -5.97
N GLN A 18 -4.87 8.61 -6.72
CA GLN A 18 -5.58 7.40 -7.15
C GLN A 18 -5.95 6.49 -5.97
N VAL A 19 -5.02 6.25 -5.05
CA VAL A 19 -5.27 5.48 -3.83
C VAL A 19 -6.38 6.13 -2.99
N THR A 20 -6.31 7.45 -2.82
CA THR A 20 -7.32 8.22 -2.10
C THR A 20 -8.69 8.13 -2.77
N ALA A 21 -8.76 8.30 -4.09
CA ALA A 21 -10.00 8.21 -4.84
C ALA A 21 -10.65 6.81 -4.71
N TRP A 22 -9.84 5.76 -4.77
CA TRP A 22 -10.31 4.39 -4.53
C TRP A 22 -10.84 4.23 -3.09
N ALA A 23 -10.08 4.64 -2.08
CA ALA A 23 -10.50 4.51 -0.68
C ALA A 23 -11.84 5.22 -0.43
N MET A 24 -11.99 6.44 -0.93
CA MET A 24 -13.23 7.22 -0.80
C MET A 24 -14.41 6.60 -1.55
N SER A 25 -14.17 5.95 -2.69
CA SER A 25 -15.22 5.18 -3.41
C SER A 25 -15.77 4.00 -2.59
N ARG A 26 -15.06 3.57 -1.54
CA ARG A 26 -15.43 2.47 -0.64
C ARG A 26 -16.11 2.94 0.66
N SER A 27 -16.55 4.20 0.74
CA SER A 27 -17.29 4.77 1.88
C SER A 27 -18.63 4.09 2.20
N GLY A 28 -19.22 3.35 1.25
CA GLY A 28 -20.39 2.49 1.51
C GLY A 28 -20.04 1.14 2.14
N HIS A 29 -18.76 0.79 2.23
CA HIS A 29 -18.28 -0.49 2.76
C HIS A 29 -17.45 -0.32 4.04
N TYR A 30 -16.45 0.57 4.01
CA TYR A 30 -15.59 0.85 5.17
C TYR A 30 -16.25 1.88 6.09
N LEU A 31 -16.01 1.73 7.39
CA LEU A 31 -16.35 2.76 8.36
C LEU A 31 -15.48 4.00 8.13
N GLN A 32 -16.03 5.19 8.41
CA GLN A 32 -15.31 6.45 8.18
C GLN A 32 -13.99 6.53 8.97
N ASN A 33 -13.94 5.97 10.18
CA ASN A 33 -12.70 5.93 10.96
C ASN A 33 -11.63 5.05 10.30
N ALA A 34 -12.01 3.96 9.64
CA ALA A 34 -11.07 3.11 8.92
C ALA A 34 -10.48 3.81 7.68
N LEU A 35 -11.31 4.60 6.98
CA LEU A 35 -10.85 5.42 5.85
C LEU A 35 -9.95 6.56 6.33
N ASN A 36 -10.32 7.21 7.43
CA ASN A 36 -9.51 8.29 8.02
C ASN A 36 -8.14 7.77 8.48
N GLU A 37 -8.09 6.61 9.15
CA GLU A 37 -6.85 5.97 9.59
C GLU A 37 -5.97 5.62 8.38
N PHE A 38 -6.53 4.97 7.36
CA PHE A 38 -5.78 4.58 6.16
C PHE A 38 -5.19 5.77 5.39
N LEU A 39 -5.88 6.92 5.40
CA LEU A 39 -5.47 8.15 4.69
C LEU A 39 -4.79 9.18 5.62
N ASP A 40 -4.55 8.83 6.88
CA ASP A 40 -3.90 9.73 7.84
C ASP A 40 -2.47 10.04 7.38
N ALA A 41 -2.03 11.29 7.54
CA ALA A 41 -0.69 11.70 7.15
C ALA A 41 0.41 11.08 8.05
N GLU A 42 0.05 10.62 9.25
CA GLU A 42 0.93 9.88 10.16
C GLU A 42 0.91 8.36 9.90
N GLU A 43 -0.05 7.86 9.11
CA GLU A 43 -0.14 6.45 8.72
C GLU A 43 0.52 6.22 7.34
N ALA A 44 1.36 5.20 7.26
CA ALA A 44 2.14 4.95 6.04
C ALA A 44 1.36 4.18 4.96
N ASP A 45 0.26 3.51 5.31
CA ASP A 45 -0.36 2.47 4.49
C ASP A 45 -0.77 2.96 3.10
N ALA A 46 -1.55 4.05 2.99
CA ALA A 46 -1.92 4.60 1.70
C ALA A 46 -0.71 5.08 0.89
N PHE A 47 0.29 5.65 1.56
CA PHE A 47 1.51 6.12 0.89
C PHE A 47 2.36 4.96 0.36
N LEU A 48 2.48 3.84 1.08
CA LEU A 48 3.21 2.66 0.63
C LEU A 48 2.59 2.04 -0.63
N VAL A 49 1.25 1.98 -0.68
CA VAL A 49 0.53 1.52 -1.87
C VAL A 49 0.74 2.49 -3.04
N ALA A 50 0.63 3.79 -2.80
CA ALA A 50 0.86 4.82 -3.81
C ALA A 50 2.31 4.80 -4.34
N TYR A 51 3.27 4.63 -3.44
CA TYR A 51 4.69 4.54 -3.77
C TYR A 51 4.90 3.39 -4.74
N CYS A 52 4.39 2.19 -4.45
CA CYS A 52 4.54 1.06 -5.38
C CYS A 52 3.76 1.27 -6.69
N LEU A 53 2.55 1.83 -6.63
CA LEU A 53 1.74 2.12 -7.81
C LEU A 53 2.45 3.07 -8.80
N ALA A 54 3.19 4.07 -8.29
CA ALA A 54 3.91 5.03 -9.13
C ALA A 54 5.04 4.41 -9.98
N ASP A 55 5.51 3.20 -9.66
CA ASP A 55 6.41 2.41 -10.52
C ASP A 55 6.16 0.92 -10.28
N ASN A 56 4.95 0.52 -10.66
CA ASN A 56 4.41 -0.82 -10.40
C ASN A 56 5.18 -1.93 -11.16
N ALA A 57 6.00 -1.56 -12.16
CA ALA A 57 6.84 -2.50 -12.87
C ALA A 57 8.07 -2.93 -12.05
N ASN A 58 8.56 -2.07 -11.15
CA ASN A 58 9.79 -2.29 -10.39
C ASN A 58 9.57 -2.35 -8.88
N ARG A 59 8.37 -2.03 -8.39
CA ARG A 59 8.05 -1.98 -6.96
C ARG A 59 6.88 -2.89 -6.62
N PHE A 60 6.96 -3.46 -5.41
CA PHE A 60 5.89 -4.23 -4.81
C PHE A 60 5.91 -4.01 -3.30
N VAL A 61 4.75 -4.18 -2.67
CA VAL A 61 4.63 -4.05 -1.21
C VAL A 61 4.97 -5.38 -0.55
N VAL A 62 5.79 -5.34 0.51
CA VAL A 62 6.00 -6.50 1.38
C VAL A 62 5.18 -6.29 2.66
N THR A 63 4.24 -7.18 2.94
CA THR A 63 3.37 -7.07 4.11
C THR A 63 3.07 -8.44 4.72
N GLN A 64 2.90 -8.48 6.05
CA GLN A 64 2.44 -9.69 6.77
C GLN A 64 0.92 -9.70 6.95
N GLU A 65 0.22 -8.67 6.48
CA GLU A 65 -1.23 -8.66 6.47
C GLU A 65 -1.78 -9.68 5.47
N VAL A 66 -2.94 -10.24 5.79
CA VAL A 66 -3.75 -11.05 4.88
C VAL A 66 -4.96 -10.22 4.46
N SER A 67 -5.35 -10.34 3.20
CA SER A 67 -6.56 -9.70 2.66
C SER A 67 -7.80 -10.12 3.45
N GLU A 68 -8.62 -9.14 3.84
CA GLU A 68 -9.87 -9.34 4.58
C GLU A 68 -10.98 -8.48 3.95
N PRO A 69 -11.41 -8.74 2.70
CA PRO A 69 -12.19 -7.78 1.90
C PRO A 69 -13.62 -7.53 2.42
N ASN A 70 -14.06 -8.28 3.43
CA ASN A 70 -15.34 -8.09 4.11
C ASN A 70 -15.22 -7.28 5.40
N ARG A 71 -14.00 -6.98 5.85
CA ARG A 71 -13.72 -6.23 7.07
C ARG A 71 -14.01 -4.76 6.84
N GLN A 72 -14.86 -4.18 7.68
CA GLN A 72 -15.31 -2.79 7.49
C GLN A 72 -14.53 -1.78 8.35
N ASN A 73 -13.91 -2.24 9.44
CA ASN A 73 -13.29 -1.36 10.44
C ASN A 73 -11.78 -1.15 10.26
N LYS A 74 -11.19 -1.68 9.18
CA LYS A 74 -9.80 -1.43 8.80
C LYS A 74 -9.64 -1.67 7.30
N VAL A 75 -8.94 -0.78 6.60
CA VAL A 75 -8.47 -1.02 5.23
C VAL A 75 -7.16 -1.78 5.33
N LYS A 76 -7.09 -2.98 4.76
CA LYS A 76 -5.86 -3.78 4.73
C LYS A 76 -5.02 -3.43 3.52
N ILE A 77 -3.69 -3.42 3.67
CA ILE A 77 -2.77 -3.12 2.57
C ILE A 77 -3.00 -4.07 1.37
N PRO A 78 -3.13 -5.41 1.56
CA PRO A 78 -3.47 -6.31 0.46
C PRO A 78 -4.76 -5.95 -0.28
N ASP A 79 -5.80 -5.47 0.42
CA ASP A 79 -7.08 -5.13 -0.22
C ASP A 79 -6.94 -3.91 -1.14
N ALA A 80 -6.15 -2.91 -0.72
CA ALA A 80 -5.79 -1.77 -1.55
C ALA A 80 -4.92 -2.19 -2.75
N CYS A 81 -3.91 -3.03 -2.50
CA CYS A 81 -3.04 -3.54 -3.55
C CYS A 81 -3.82 -4.32 -4.62
N ILE A 82 -4.71 -5.23 -4.22
CA ILE A 82 -5.56 -6.00 -5.14
C ILE A 82 -6.42 -5.07 -5.98
N ALA A 83 -7.09 -4.10 -5.36
CA ALA A 83 -8.03 -3.23 -6.07
C ALA A 83 -7.35 -2.28 -7.07
N LEU A 84 -6.10 -1.88 -6.79
CA LEU A 84 -5.32 -0.98 -7.63
C LEU A 84 -4.29 -1.72 -8.50
N ASN A 85 -4.34 -3.06 -8.52
CA ASN A 85 -3.43 -3.92 -9.26
C ASN A 85 -1.94 -3.64 -8.93
N VAL A 86 -1.64 -3.34 -7.66
CA VAL A 86 -0.27 -3.20 -7.14
C VAL A 86 0.23 -4.57 -6.68
N SER A 87 1.42 -4.94 -7.13
CA SER A 87 2.04 -6.20 -6.71
C SER A 87 2.35 -6.17 -5.21
N TYR A 88 2.07 -7.26 -4.50
CA TYR A 88 2.44 -7.43 -3.10
C TYR A 88 2.78 -8.88 -2.78
N VAL A 89 3.60 -9.08 -1.75
CA VAL A 89 4.02 -10.40 -1.25
C VAL A 89 4.16 -10.40 0.26
N ASN A 90 4.14 -11.57 0.87
CA ASN A 90 4.60 -11.72 2.26
C ASN A 90 6.13 -11.83 2.34
N THR A 91 6.66 -11.70 3.56
CA THR A 91 8.11 -11.74 3.79
C THR A 91 8.74 -13.08 3.38
N ILE A 92 8.02 -14.20 3.53
CA ILE A 92 8.55 -15.52 3.17
C ILE A 92 8.62 -15.66 1.65
N GLU A 93 7.61 -15.20 0.92
CA GLU A 93 7.61 -15.12 -0.54
C GLU A 93 8.73 -14.22 -1.06
N MET A 94 8.94 -13.05 -0.44
CA MET A 94 10.07 -12.17 -0.76
C MET A 94 11.41 -12.90 -0.61
N PHE A 95 11.64 -13.60 0.51
CA PHE A 95 12.88 -14.37 0.69
C PHE A 95 13.07 -15.44 -0.37
N ARG A 96 12.00 -16.16 -0.75
CA ARG A 96 12.07 -17.14 -1.85
C ARG A 96 12.41 -16.49 -3.19
N GLN A 97 11.88 -15.30 -3.48
CA GLN A 97 12.21 -14.55 -4.71
C GLN A 97 13.66 -14.05 -4.73
N LEU A 98 14.21 -13.71 -3.56
CA LEU A 98 15.62 -13.34 -3.40
C LEU A 98 16.58 -14.55 -3.45
N GLY A 99 16.05 -15.78 -3.44
CA GLY A 99 16.85 -17.01 -3.44
C GLY A 99 17.45 -17.36 -2.07
N GLU A 100 16.92 -16.77 -0.99
CA GLU A 100 17.35 -17.07 0.37
C GLU A 100 16.89 -18.47 0.80
N THR A 101 17.78 -19.22 1.45
CA THR A 101 17.54 -20.58 1.96
C THR A 101 17.84 -20.66 3.45
N PHE A 102 16.96 -21.28 4.23
CA PHE A 102 17.10 -21.48 5.68
C PHE A 102 17.12 -22.97 6.04
#